data_AF-A0A4Q7V3Q9-F1
#
_entry.id   AF-A0A4Q7V3Q9-F1
#
_cell.length_a   1.000
_cell.length_b   1.000
_cell.length_c   1.000
_cell.angle_alpha   90.00
_cell.angle_beta   90.00
_cell.angle_gamma   90.00
#
_symmetry.space_group_name_H-M   'P 1'
#
loop_
_entity.id
_entity.type
_entity.pdbx_description
1 polymer ?
#
loop_
_entity_poly.entity_id
_entity_poly.type
_entity_poly.pdbx_seq_one_letter_code
_entity_poly.pdbx_strand_id
1 'polypeptide(L)' 'MNSLTDQPEPAPTDDDLSFDDLALRQGVKPIDSLSDLAEPGLWESDEEYQDFLDDLYASRRAGLE' A
#
# COMPACT_ATOMS: atom_id res chain seq x y z
N MET A 1 -4.89 -50.80 14.68
CA MET A 1 -3.87 -49.88 14.14
C MET A 1 -4.56 -48.54 13.98
N ASN A 2 -4.42 -47.64 14.94
CA ASN A 2 -5.10 -46.34 14.87
C ASN A 2 -4.33 -45.42 13.92
N SER A 3 -4.96 -45.03 12.83
CA SER A 3 -4.48 -43.98 11.94
C SER A 3 -4.37 -42.68 12.73
N LEU A 4 -3.13 -42.27 12.99
CA LEU A 4 -2.82 -40.96 13.57
C LEU A 4 -3.11 -39.91 12.49
N THR A 5 -4.33 -39.37 12.53
CA THR A 5 -4.75 -38.05 12.03
C THR A 5 -3.81 -37.38 11.02
N ASP A 6 -4.14 -37.55 9.73
CA ASP A 6 -3.76 -36.64 8.65
C ASP A 6 -4.65 -35.40 8.75
N GLN A 7 -4.46 -34.59 9.80
CA GLN A 7 -5.09 -33.27 9.88
C GLN A 7 -4.07 -32.27 9.32
N PRO A 8 -4.40 -31.50 8.28
CA PRO A 8 -3.52 -30.44 7.81
C PRO A 8 -3.28 -29.46 8.97
N GLU A 9 -2.03 -29.11 9.20
CA GLU A 9 -1.69 -28.12 10.22
C GLU A 9 -2.48 -26.83 9.97
N PRO A 10 -2.93 -26.14 11.04
CA PRO A 10 -3.62 -24.87 10.90
C PRO A 10 -2.72 -23.88 10.16
N ALA A 11 -3.30 -23.15 9.20
CA ALA A 11 -2.56 -22.10 8.50
C ALA A 11 -2.04 -21.05 9.50
N PRO A 12 -0.84 -20.49 9.26
CA PRO A 12 -0.29 -19.44 10.13
C PRO A 12 -1.23 -18.23 10.18
N THR A 13 -1.34 -17.67 11.38
CA THR A 13 -2.09 -16.44 11.61
C THR A 13 -1.23 -15.23 11.26
N ASP A 14 -1.84 -14.06 11.11
CA ASP A 14 -1.09 -12.85 10.74
C ASP A 14 -0.05 -12.45 11.81
N ASP A 15 -0.26 -12.85 13.08
CA ASP A 15 0.70 -12.63 14.18
C ASP A 15 1.97 -13.49 14.04
N ASP A 16 1.93 -14.56 13.24
CA ASP A 16 3.04 -15.49 13.00
C ASP A 16 3.89 -15.09 11.78
N LEU A 17 3.46 -14.07 11.03
CA LEU A 17 4.05 -13.66 9.76
C LEU A 17 5.02 -12.49 9.91
N SER A 18 6.04 -12.47 9.06
CA SER A 18 6.91 -11.29 8.93
C SER A 18 6.16 -10.12 8.30
N PHE A 19 6.69 -8.91 8.44
CA PHE A 19 6.09 -7.74 7.79
C PHE A 19 6.00 -7.90 6.27
N ASP A 20 7.02 -8.50 5.64
CA ASP A 20 7.05 -8.73 4.20
C ASP A 20 5.98 -9.75 3.78
N ASP A 21 5.81 -10.83 4.56
CA ASP A 21 4.75 -11.83 4.32
C ASP A 21 3.35 -11.24 4.48
N LEU A 22 3.16 -10.34 5.45
CA LEU A 22 1.91 -9.61 5.63
C LEU A 22 1.63 -8.66 4.46
N ALA A 23 2.64 -7.92 3.99
CA ALA A 23 2.51 -7.04 2.83
C ALA A 23 2.11 -7.83 1.58
N LEU A 24 2.79 -8.96 1.33
CA LEU A 24 2.46 -9.90 0.24
C LEU A 24 1.02 -10.43 0.36
N ARG A 25 0.60 -10.84 1.56
CA ARG A 25 -0.76 -11.35 1.82
C ARG A 25 -1.85 -10.29 1.60
N GLN A 26 -1.55 -9.03 1.90
CA GLN A 26 -2.45 -7.89 1.64
C GLN A 26 -2.42 -7.40 0.19
N GLY A 27 -1.60 -8.01 -0.67
CA GLY A 27 -1.45 -7.62 -2.07
C GLY A 27 -0.66 -6.31 -2.25
N VAL A 28 0.04 -5.86 -1.21
CA VAL A 28 0.94 -4.72 -1.28
C VAL A 28 2.16 -5.14 -2.09
N LYS A 29 2.45 -4.39 -3.15
CA LYS A 29 3.63 -4.59 -3.98
C LYS A 29 4.69 -3.55 -3.61
N PRO A 30 5.97 -3.95 -3.55
CA PRO A 30 7.07 -2.99 -3.47
C PRO A 30 7.01 -1.99 -4.62
N ILE A 31 7.38 -0.74 -4.33
CA ILE A 31 7.50 0.33 -5.31
C ILE A 31 8.95 0.35 -5.77
N ASP A 32 9.21 -0.09 -7.00
CA ASP A 32 10.56 -0.13 -7.56
C ASP A 32 10.93 1.20 -8.25
N SER A 33 9.92 1.98 -8.68
CA SER A 33 10.09 3.23 -9.39
C SER A 33 8.95 4.23 -9.12
N LEU A 34 9.19 5.50 -9.42
CA LEU A 34 8.14 6.53 -9.35
C LEU A 34 6.99 6.26 -10.33
N SER A 35 7.26 5.56 -11.44
CA SER A 35 6.23 5.20 -12.41
C SER A 35 5.21 4.22 -11.83
N ASP A 36 5.60 3.42 -10.83
CA ASP A 36 4.70 2.47 -10.16
C ASP A 36 3.68 3.17 -9.24
N LEU A 37 3.92 4.45 -8.92
CA LEU A 37 3.00 5.31 -8.18
C LEU A 37 2.02 6.07 -9.08
N ALA A 38 2.21 6.04 -10.40
CA ALA A 38 1.35 6.76 -11.32
C ALA A 38 0.00 6.03 -11.46
N GLU A 39 -1.07 6.63 -10.94
CA GLU A 39 -2.43 6.11 -11.10
C GLU A 39 -3.14 6.80 -12.27
N PRO A 40 -3.50 6.07 -13.34
CA PRO A 40 -4.22 6.64 -14.47
C PRO A 40 -5.61 7.15 -14.06
N GLY A 41 -5.95 8.38 -14.45
CA GLY A 41 -7.25 8.97 -14.11
C GLY A 41 -7.41 9.32 -12.63
N LEU A 42 -6.30 9.46 -11.90
CA LEU A 42 -6.29 9.96 -10.53
C LEU A 42 -6.96 11.34 -10.40
N TRP A 43 -6.85 12.14 -11.45
CA TRP A 43 -7.44 13.47 -11.55
C TRP A 43 -8.51 13.46 -12.65
N GLU A 44 -9.64 14.11 -12.38
CA GLU A 44 -10.72 14.28 -13.33
C GLU A 44 -10.36 15.30 -14.42
N SER A 45 -9.40 16.20 -14.13
CA SER A 45 -8.91 17.21 -15.06
C SER A 45 -7.52 17.73 -14.69
N ASP A 46 -6.86 18.39 -15.66
CA ASP A 46 -5.60 19.10 -15.41
C ASP A 46 -5.77 20.29 -14.44
N GLU A 47 -6.97 20.88 -14.37
CA GLU A 47 -7.30 21.97 -13.45
C GLU A 47 -7.31 21.48 -11.99
N GLU A 48 -7.95 20.34 -11.73
CA GLU A 48 -7.95 19.72 -10.39
C GLU A 48 -6.53 19.40 -9.91
N TYR A 49 -5.70 18.88 -10.82
CA TYR A 49 -4.29 18.62 -10.52
C TYR A 49 -3.54 19.92 -10.16
N GLN A 50 -3.80 21.00 -10.89
CA GLN A 50 -3.15 22.29 -10.62
C GLN A 50 -3.61 22.89 -9.28
N ASP A 51 -4.90 22.82 -8.97
CA ASP A 51 -5.46 23.29 -7.69
C ASP A 51 -4.83 22.56 -6.50
N PHE A 52 -4.64 21.23 -6.61
CA PHE A 52 -3.95 20.45 -5.60
C PHE A 52 -2.50 20.92 -5.40
N LEU A 53 -1.77 21.19 -6.48
CA LEU A 53 -0.38 21.67 -6.38
C LEU A 53 -0.31 23.03 -5.70
N ASP A 54 -1.23 23.94 -6.01
CA ASP A 54 -1.27 25.28 -5.44
C ASP A 54 -1.53 25.22 -3.93
N ASP A 55 -2.50 24.41 -3.47
CA ASP A 55 -2.77 24.18 -2.05
C ASP A 55 -1.58 23.52 -1.33
N LEU A 56 -0.95 22.52 -1.95
CA LEU A 56 0.23 21.86 -1.40
C LEU A 56 1.40 22.84 -1.22
N TYR A 57 1.64 23.70 -2.21
CA TYR A 57 2.70 24.71 -2.12
C TYR A 57 2.38 25.79 -1.09
N ALA A 58 1.13 26.23 -0.99
CA ALA A 58 0.69 27.18 0.01
C ALA A 58 0.89 26.59 1.42
N SER A 59 0.40 25.37 1.66
CA SER A 59 0.54 24.64 2.93
C SER A 59 2.00 24.48 3.36
N ARG A 60 2.89 24.12 2.43
CA ARG A 60 4.32 23.97 2.72
C ARG A 60 4.99 25.30 3.10
N ARG A 61 4.57 26.41 2.47
CA ARG A 61 5.14 27.74 2.71
C ARG A 61 4.57 28.42 3.94
N ALA A 62 3.34 28.10 4.35
CA ALA A 62 2.71 28.64 5.55
C ALA A 62 3.49 28.32 6.84
N GLY A 63 4.30 27.25 6.85
CA GLY A 63 5.19 26.92 7.97
C GLY A 63 6.55 27.63 7.93
N LEU A 64 6.80 28.50 6.95
CA LEU A 64 8.06 29.23 6.77
C LEU A 64 7.93 30.75 7.02
N GLU A 65 6.74 31.24 7.37
CA GLU A 65 6.49 32.64 7.74
C GLU A 65 6.55 32.89 9.26
#